data_AF-A0A7K2QPY5-F1
#
_entry.id   AF-A0A7K2QPY5-F1
#
_cell.length_a   1.000
_cell.length_b   1.000
_cell.length_c   1.000
_cell.angle_alpha   90.00
_cell.angle_beta   90.00
_cell.angle_gamma   90.00
#
_symmetry.space_group_name_H-M   'P 1'
#
loop_
_entity.id
_entity.type
_entity.pdbx_description
1 polymer ?
#
loop_
_entity_poly.entity_id
_entity_poly.type
_entity_poly.pdbx_seq_one_letter_code
_entity_poly.pdbx_strand_id
1 'polypeptide(L)' 'PRAEEALTALADAERSLAEARTVTLAGAPGELARLLASVAACGAVHAYLLTAPQGDKP' A
#
# COMPACT_ATOMS: atom_id res chain seq x y z
N PRO A 1 6.15 -10.22 18.33
CA PRO A 1 5.41 -8.94 18.23
C PRO A 1 3.94 -9.22 18.58
N ARG A 2 3.24 -8.25 19.17
CA ARG A 2 1.78 -8.33 19.30
C ARG A 2 1.15 -8.25 17.90
N ALA A 3 -0.02 -8.87 17.69
CA ALA A 3 -0.69 -8.87 16.39
C ALA A 3 -0.89 -7.45 15.82
N GLU A 4 -1.24 -6.49 16.68
CA GLU A 4 -1.40 -5.08 16.32
C GLU A 4 -0.10 -4.45 15.80
N GLU A 5 1.03 -4.67 16.48
CA GLU A 5 2.35 -4.19 16.04
C GLU A 5 2.75 -4.81 14.69
N ALA A 6 2.41 -6.09 14.47
CA ALA A 6 2.67 -6.76 13.20
C ALA A 6 1.82 -6.17 12.06
N LEU A 7 0.56 -5.79 12.32
CA LEU A 7 -0.30 -5.11 11.35
C LEU A 7 0.21 -3.70 11.03
N THR A 8 0.66 -2.94 12.04
CA THR A 8 1.30 -1.64 11.82
C THR A 8 2.55 -1.76 10.95
N ALA A 9 3.45 -2.69 11.29
CA ALA A 9 4.67 -2.90 10.50
C ALA A 9 4.36 -3.32 9.06
N LEU A 10 3.33 -4.14 8.83
CA LEU A 10 2.89 -4.51 7.49
C LEU A 10 2.32 -3.31 6.73
N ALA A 11 1.50 -2.48 7.38
CA ALA A 11 0.94 -1.29 6.76
C ALA A 11 2.02 -0.28 6.34
N ASP A 12 3.05 -0.09 7.16
CA ASP A 12 4.19 0.77 6.84
C ASP A 12 4.99 0.23 5.66
N ALA A 13 5.20 -1.09 5.60
CA ALA A 13 5.86 -1.74 4.47
C ALA A 13 5.06 -1.58 3.17
N GLU A 14 3.74 -1.77 3.21
CA GLU A 14 2.84 -1.57 2.05
C GLU A 14 2.89 -0.12 1.56
N ARG A 15 2.87 0.85 2.48
CA ARG A 15 2.97 2.28 2.15
C ARG A 15 4.30 2.61 1.48
N SER A 16 5.41 2.18 2.07
CA SER A 16 6.75 2.42 1.52
C SER A 16 6.90 1.82 0.12
N LEU A 17 6.37 0.62 -0.10
CA LEU A 17 6.40 -0.04 -1.40
C LEU A 17 5.50 0.65 -2.43
N ALA A 18 4.31 1.13 -2.04
CA ALA A 18 3.43 1.91 -2.89
C ALA A 18 4.07 3.25 -3.32
N GLU A 19 4.74 3.94 -2.39
CA GLU A 19 5.50 5.15 -2.67
C GLU A 19 6.66 4.88 -3.64
N ALA A 20 7.46 3.83 -3.41
CA ALA A 20 8.55 3.45 -4.29
C ALA A 20 8.07 3.15 -5.73
N ARG A 21 6.92 2.47 -5.88
CA ARG A 21 6.29 2.23 -7.20
C ARG A 21 5.81 3.53 -7.84
N THR A 22 5.27 4.45 -7.05
CA THR A 22 4.84 5.79 -7.51
C THR A 22 6.01 6.62 -8.01
N VAL A 23 7.17 6.55 -7.36
CA VAL A 23 8.40 7.19 -7.84
C VAL A 23 8.89 6.51 -9.12
N THR A 24 8.90 5.17 -9.15
CA THR A 24 9.43 4.39 -10.28
C THR A 24 8.60 4.60 -11.56
N LEU A 25 7.28 4.70 -11.47
CA LEU A 25 6.42 4.83 -12.65
C LEU A 25 6.66 6.12 -13.44
N ALA A 26 7.21 7.17 -12.82
CA ALA A 26 7.55 8.42 -13.49
C ALA A 26 8.61 8.23 -14.60
N GLY A 27 9.44 7.19 -14.50
CA GLY A 27 10.44 6.82 -15.51
C GLY A 27 10.02 5.66 -16.41
N ALA A 28 8.83 5.09 -16.23
CA ALA A 28 8.39 3.90 -16.94
C ALA A 28 7.67 4.22 -18.27
N PRO A 29 7.80 3.36 -19.31
CA PRO A 29 7.02 3.50 -20.53
C PRO A 29 5.52 3.23 -20.30
N GLY A 30 4.67 3.78 -21.17
CA GLY A 30 3.23 3.98 -20.93
C GLY A 30 2.42 2.83 -20.30
N GLU A 31 2.49 1.59 -20.82
CA GLU A 31 1.76 0.46 -20.21
C GLU A 31 2.33 0.07 -18.85
N LEU A 32 3.67 0.03 -18.73
CA LEU A 32 4.33 -0.28 -17.46
C LEU A 32 4.01 0.78 -16.40
N ALA A 33 3.97 2.07 -16.79
CA ALA A 33 3.57 3.14 -15.88
C ALA A 33 2.13 2.98 -15.38
N ARG A 34 1.19 2.59 -16.25
CA ARG A 34 -0.21 2.32 -15.87
C ARG A 34 -0.33 1.13 -14.93
N LEU A 35 0.40 0.04 -15.18
CA LEU A 35 0.44 -1.13 -14.29
C LEU A 35 1.03 -0.77 -12.93
N LEU A 36 2.15 -0.05 -12.90
CA LEU A 36 2.77 0.40 -11.65
C LEU A 36 1.84 1.32 -10.87
N ALA A 37 1.11 2.22 -11.54
CA ALA A 37 0.12 3.09 -10.91
C ALA A 37 -1.01 2.27 -10.25
N SER A 38 -1.55 1.26 -10.96
CA SER A 38 -2.59 0.40 -10.40
C SER A 38 -2.10 -0.39 -9.19
N VAL A 39 -0.89 -0.97 -9.25
CA VAL A 39 -0.33 -1.76 -8.16
C VAL A 39 0.05 -0.87 -6.97
N ALA A 40 0.57 0.34 -7.21
CA ALA A 40 0.82 1.33 -6.16
C ALA A 40 -0.48 1.73 -5.44
N ALA A 41 -1.56 1.98 -6.19
CA ALA A 41 -2.86 2.29 -5.63
C ALA A 41 -3.41 1.13 -4.76
N CYS A 42 -3.30 -0.12 -5.22
CA CYS A 42 -3.67 -1.28 -4.41
C CYS A 42 -2.87 -1.37 -3.10
N GLY A 43 -1.55 -1.16 -3.13
CA GLY A 43 -0.70 -1.15 -1.94
C GLY A 43 -1.08 -0.03 -0.94
N ALA A 44 -1.41 1.16 -1.44
CA ALA A 44 -1.91 2.26 -0.61
C ALA A 44 -3.26 1.90 0.06
N VAL A 45 -4.16 1.23 -0.67
CA VAL A 45 -5.43 0.73 -0.11
C VAL A 45 -5.18 -0.35 0.94
N HIS A 46 -4.24 -1.28 0.72
CA HIS A 46 -3.89 -2.29 1.71
C HIS A 46 -3.38 -1.64 3.01
N ALA A 47 -2.46 -0.68 2.91
CA ALA A 47 -1.96 0.07 4.07
C ALA A 47 -3.11 0.77 4.84
N TYR A 48 -4.08 1.33 4.13
CA TYR A 48 -5.28 1.90 4.74
C TYR A 48 -6.13 0.84 5.45
N LEU A 49 -6.45 -0.29 4.80
CA LEU A 49 -7.28 -1.34 5.40
C LEU A 49 -6.64 -2.01 6.61
N LEU A 50 -5.31 -2.14 6.63
CA LEU A 50 -4.55 -2.69 7.75
C LEU A 50 -4.54 -1.79 8.99
N THR A 51 -4.76 -0.48 8.80
CA THR A 51 -4.76 0.53 9.87
C THR A 51 -6.15 1.12 10.15
N ALA A 52 -7.12 0.84 9.28
CA ALA A 52 -8.49 1.23 9.47
C ALA A 52 -9.05 0.52 10.73
N PRO A 53 -9.90 1.21 11.52
CA PRO A 53 -10.64 0.56 12.57
C PRO A 53 -11.43 -0.59 11.94
N GLN A 54 -11.05 -1.81 12.30
CA GLN A 54 -11.78 -3.01 11.91
C GLN A 54 -13.15 -2.83 12.56
N GLY A 55 -14.17 -2.55 11.75
CA GLY A 55 -15.47 -2.15 12.27
C GLY A 55 -15.87 -3.07 13.41
N ASP A 56 -16.01 -2.52 14.62
CA ASP A 56 -16.97 -3.09 15.54
C ASP A 56 -18.28 -3.05 14.75
N LYS A 57 -18.79 -4.24 14.46
CA LYS A 57 -20.02 -4.39 13.69
C LYS A 57 -21.09 -3.56 14.41
N PRO A 58 -21.94 -2.79 13.71
CA PRO A 58 -23.11 -2.24 14.38
C PRO A 58 -23.98 -3.35 14.98
#